data_AF-A0A7J2HPI6-F1
#
_entry.id   AF-A0A7J2HPI6-F1
#
_cell.length_a   1.000
_cell.length_b   1.000
_cell.length_c   1.000
_cell.angle_alpha   90.00
_cell.angle_beta   90.00
_cell.angle_gamma   90.00
#
_symmetry.space_group_name_H-M   'P 1'
#
loop_
_entity.id
_entity.type
_entity.pdbx_description
1 polymer ?
#
loop_
_entity_poly.entity_id
_entity_poly.type
_entity_poly.pdbx_seq_one_letter_code
_entity_poly.pdbx_strand_id
1 'polypeptide(L)'
;MFSVRKKCYTTIKDVPLKKLKQYIGRKVLSSDGSIFGKIVKIRASAKTKKAKYVEVSSGDKVFTFDADKILIYEGRIYIVENSIKDTIRKIELIKSRKDQVKQEKYEEHISRAMLLARRIKSLREGLVILDRRFLRGEVDEEIFKAVREDMLQQLLRLVLDSREVVPYLEKYLKLREEMLDKMIRRLENINVKFSGAKLGEDRVRFEDYVKLMKEEVRAIRETFEILRFEMVMLESSMRK
;
A
#
# COMPACT_ATOMS: atom_id res chain seq x y z
N MET A 1 32.04 12.26 16.78
CA MET A 1 31.45 13.39 16.05
C MET A 1 30.18 12.93 15.36
N PHE A 2 29.02 13.42 15.80
CA PHE A 2 27.71 12.93 15.38
C PHE A 2 27.40 13.28 13.92
N SER A 3 27.17 12.25 13.10
CA SER A 3 26.69 12.40 11.72
C SER A 3 25.28 12.99 11.71
N VAL A 4 25.14 14.15 11.07
CA VAL A 4 23.92 14.94 10.96
C VAL A 4 22.84 14.13 10.25
N ARG A 5 21.75 13.81 10.97
CA ARG A 5 20.51 13.25 10.40
C ARG A 5 20.14 14.05 9.14
N LYS A 6 20.15 13.44 7.95
CA LYS A 6 19.60 14.07 6.72
C LYS A 6 18.17 14.51 7.04
N LYS A 7 17.93 15.82 7.07
CA LYS A 7 16.57 16.35 7.23
C LYS A 7 15.75 15.95 6.01
N CYS A 8 14.74 15.09 6.19
CA CYS A 8 13.80 14.71 5.13
C CYS A 8 12.79 15.82 4.77
N TYR A 9 12.98 17.03 5.27
CA TYR A 9 12.14 18.20 5.04
C TYR A 9 13.01 19.44 4.81
N THR A 10 12.45 20.46 4.19
CA THR A 10 13.09 21.76 3.96
C THR A 10 12.08 22.87 4.17
N THR A 11 12.45 24.01 4.74
CA THR A 11 11.55 25.16 4.81
C THR A 11 11.78 26.09 3.62
N ILE A 12 10.79 26.89 3.22
CA ILE A 12 10.96 27.86 2.12
C ILE A 12 12.10 28.85 2.43
N LYS A 13 12.32 29.19 3.70
CA LYS A 13 13.46 30.00 4.17
C LYS A 13 14.83 29.44 3.78
N ASP A 14 14.96 28.12 3.73
CA ASP A 14 16.21 27.42 3.41
C ASP A 14 16.39 27.18 1.90
N VAL A 15 15.38 27.49 1.09
CA VAL A 15 15.46 27.34 -0.37
C VAL A 15 16.28 28.47 -0.99
N PRO A 16 17.24 28.17 -1.88
CA PRO A 16 17.99 29.20 -2.61
C PRO A 16 17.09 30.09 -3.47
N LEU A 17 17.38 31.40 -3.51
CA LEU A 17 16.64 32.39 -4.30
C LEU A 17 16.30 31.96 -5.73
N LYS A 18 17.29 31.41 -6.44
CA LYS A 18 17.14 30.96 -7.84
C LYS A 18 16.02 29.92 -8.01
N LYS A 19 15.73 29.13 -6.97
CA LYS A 19 14.71 28.09 -6.97
C LYS A 19 13.37 28.54 -6.39
N LEU A 20 13.26 29.70 -5.74
CA LEU A 20 12.01 30.14 -5.11
C LEU A 20 10.86 30.33 -6.11
N LYS A 21 11.19 30.81 -7.33
CA LYS A 21 10.19 31.07 -8.38
C LYS A 21 9.37 29.81 -8.75
N GLN A 22 9.95 28.61 -8.61
CA GLN A 22 9.28 27.33 -8.95
C GLN A 22 8.11 26.98 -8.00
N TYR A 23 8.03 27.64 -6.84
CA TYR A 23 7.00 27.41 -5.84
C TYR A 23 5.79 28.34 -6.02
N ILE A 24 5.91 29.42 -6.79
CA ILE A 24 4.77 30.29 -7.11
C ILE A 24 3.72 29.49 -7.89
N GLY A 25 2.46 29.63 -7.52
CA GLY A 25 1.32 28.88 -8.05
C GLY A 25 1.13 27.49 -7.47
N ARG A 26 2.08 26.97 -6.67
CA ARG A 26 1.93 25.66 -6.02
C ARG A 26 0.90 25.69 -4.91
N LYS A 27 0.14 24.60 -4.79
CA LYS A 27 -0.82 24.39 -3.70
C LYS A 27 -0.09 24.26 -2.37
N VAL A 28 -0.63 24.92 -1.35
CA VAL A 28 -0.21 24.84 0.04
C VAL A 28 -1.29 24.10 0.80
N LEU A 29 -0.87 23.13 1.60
CA LEU A 29 -1.73 22.27 2.39
C LEU A 29 -1.69 22.71 3.86
N SER A 30 -2.78 22.50 4.58
CA SER A 30 -2.80 22.55 6.05
C SER A 30 -2.20 21.27 6.63
N SER A 31 -1.95 21.24 7.95
CA SER A 31 -1.39 20.06 8.61
C SER A 31 -2.32 18.83 8.58
N ASP A 32 -3.61 19.06 8.32
CA ASP A 32 -4.64 18.04 8.12
C ASP A 32 -4.71 17.49 6.66
N GLY A 33 -3.86 18.00 5.77
CA GLY A 33 -3.79 17.60 4.37
C GLY A 33 -4.87 18.22 3.47
N SER A 34 -5.72 19.11 3.99
CA SER A 34 -6.63 19.92 3.19
C SER A 34 -5.87 20.96 2.37
N ILE A 35 -6.44 21.38 1.23
CA ILE A 35 -5.84 22.47 0.44
C ILE A 35 -6.19 23.78 1.13
N PHE A 36 -5.18 24.43 1.71
CA PHE A 36 -5.33 25.76 2.26
C PHE A 36 -5.43 26.80 1.14
N GLY A 37 -4.54 26.74 0.16
CA GLY A 37 -4.46 27.78 -0.87
C GLY A 37 -3.34 27.56 -1.88
N LYS A 38 -2.89 28.63 -2.54
CA LYS A 38 -1.75 28.63 -3.48
C LYS A 38 -0.78 29.76 -3.17
N ILE A 39 0.52 29.51 -3.32
CA ILE A 39 1.54 30.57 -3.18
C ILE A 39 1.36 31.57 -4.32
N VAL A 40 1.12 32.84 -3.99
CA VAL A 40 1.02 33.92 -4.98
C VAL A 40 2.31 34.74 -5.04
N LYS A 41 3.02 34.89 -3.91
CA LYS A 41 4.24 35.68 -3.86
C LYS A 41 5.20 35.17 -2.78
N ILE A 42 6.49 35.31 -3.02
CA ILE A 42 7.54 35.06 -2.02
C ILE A 42 8.40 36.31 -1.96
N ARG A 43 8.47 36.95 -0.78
CA ARG A 43 9.31 38.12 -0.55
C ARG A 43 10.63 37.68 0.06
N ALA A 44 11.74 38.08 -0.54
CA ALA A 44 13.08 37.76 -0.08
C ALA A 44 13.79 38.98 0.52
N SER A 45 14.71 38.74 1.45
CA SER A 45 15.57 39.77 2.00
C SER A 45 16.73 40.05 1.05
N ALA A 46 16.97 41.33 0.74
CA ALA A 46 18.13 41.77 -0.05
C ALA A 46 19.46 41.47 0.67
N LYS A 47 19.50 41.58 2.01
CA LYS A 47 20.70 41.39 2.83
C LYS A 47 21.10 39.92 2.93
N THR A 48 20.16 39.04 3.28
CA THR A 48 20.45 37.61 3.51
C THR A 48 20.25 36.74 2.29
N LYS A 49 19.71 37.30 1.20
CA LYS A 49 19.39 36.57 -0.04
C LYS A 49 18.56 35.31 0.21
N LYS A 50 17.63 35.37 1.18
CA LYS A 50 16.73 34.28 1.60
C LYS A 50 15.28 34.74 1.63
N ALA A 51 14.34 33.80 1.50
CA ALA A 51 12.92 34.09 1.67
C ALA A 51 12.64 34.58 3.10
N LYS A 52 11.85 35.65 3.21
CA LYS A 52 11.39 36.23 4.48
C LYS A 52 9.92 35.89 4.70
N TYR A 53 9.08 36.16 3.70
CA TYR A 53 7.63 35.92 3.76
C TYR A 53 7.12 35.20 2.53
N VAL A 54 6.04 34.45 2.71
CA VAL A 54 5.29 33.75 1.67
C VAL A 54 3.83 34.19 1.75
N GLU A 55 3.29 34.69 0.65
CA GLU A 55 1.89 35.06 0.52
C GLU A 55 1.13 33.91 -0.15
N VAL A 56 0.05 33.47 0.50
CA VAL A 56 -0.78 32.34 0.07
C VAL A 56 -2.21 32.83 -0.12
N SER A 57 -2.74 32.66 -1.32
CA SER A 57 -4.14 32.98 -1.66
C SER A 57 -5.05 31.80 -1.31
N SER A 58 -6.15 32.09 -0.61
CA SER A 58 -7.24 31.16 -0.33
C SER A 58 -8.57 31.88 -0.56
N GLY A 59 -9.25 31.53 -1.67
CA GLY A 59 -10.37 32.32 -2.19
C GLY A 59 -9.95 33.76 -2.46
N ASP A 60 -10.74 34.72 -1.98
CA ASP A 60 -10.51 36.16 -2.16
C ASP A 60 -9.52 36.75 -1.15
N LYS A 61 -8.99 35.94 -0.22
CA LYS A 61 -8.09 36.40 0.85
C LYS A 61 -6.65 36.00 0.57
N VAL A 62 -5.71 36.89 0.91
CA VAL A 62 -4.27 36.64 0.86
C VAL A 62 -3.70 36.63 2.28
N PHE A 63 -3.11 35.49 2.66
CA PHE A 63 -2.50 35.28 3.96
C PHE A 63 -0.98 35.37 3.84
N THR A 64 -0.33 36.05 4.78
CA THR A 64 1.14 36.18 4.80
C THR A 64 1.71 35.31 5.92
N PHE A 65 2.65 34.45 5.58
CA PHE A 65 3.36 33.57 6.50
C PHE A 65 4.85 33.88 6.49
N ASP A 66 5.52 33.73 7.63
CA ASP A 66 6.98 33.69 7.67
C ASP A 66 7.48 32.49 6.87
N ALA A 67 8.63 32.65 6.20
CA ALA A 67 9.15 31.62 5.29
C ALA A 67 9.58 30.32 6.01
N ASP A 68 9.85 30.34 7.31
CA ASP A 68 10.10 29.14 8.12
C ASP A 68 8.82 28.44 8.59
N LYS A 69 7.67 29.10 8.46
CA LYS A 69 6.34 28.50 8.68
C LYS A 69 5.79 27.78 7.45
N ILE A 70 6.54 27.75 6.33
CA ILE A 70 6.19 26.99 5.14
C ILE A 70 7.17 25.83 4.95
N LEU A 71 6.66 24.61 5.09
CA LEU A 71 7.40 23.36 5.05
C LEU A 71 7.24 22.66 3.71
N ILE A 72 8.34 22.22 3.12
CA ILE A 72 8.38 21.31 1.98
C ILE A 72 8.71 19.92 2.53
N TYR A 73 7.76 19.00 2.40
CA TYR A 73 7.89 17.62 2.83
C TYR A 73 7.38 16.69 1.74
N GLU A 74 8.23 15.75 1.30
CA GLU A 74 7.94 14.80 0.21
C GLU A 74 7.34 15.45 -1.06
N GLY A 75 7.92 16.59 -1.49
CA GLY A 75 7.49 17.29 -2.69
C GLY A 75 6.17 18.06 -2.59
N ARG A 76 5.55 18.11 -1.40
CA ARG A 76 4.35 18.91 -1.11
C ARG A 76 4.68 20.04 -0.13
N ILE A 77 3.85 21.08 -0.15
CA ILE A 77 4.04 22.30 0.65
C ILE A 77 2.97 22.35 1.73
N TYR A 78 3.38 22.56 2.98
CA TYR A 78 2.51 22.58 4.15
C TYR A 78 2.72 23.84 4.99
N ILE A 79 1.65 24.32 5.63
CA ILE A 79 1.73 25.34 6.68
C ILE A 79 2.11 24.65 8.00
N VAL A 80 3.10 25.22 8.68
CA VAL A 80 3.48 24.84 10.03
C VAL A 80 2.63 25.63 11.01
N GLU A 81 1.68 24.97 11.67
CA GLU A 81 0.84 25.60 12.70
C GLU A 81 1.67 25.83 13.97
N ASN A 82 2.03 24.74 14.65
CA ASN A 82 2.72 24.78 15.94
C ASN A 82 4.23 24.63 15.76
N SER A 83 4.68 23.39 15.50
CA SER A 83 6.08 23.05 15.26
C SER A 83 6.21 22.20 14.00
N ILE A 84 7.40 22.21 13.39
CA ILE A 84 7.70 21.36 12.23
C ILE A 84 7.54 19.87 12.59
N LYS A 85 7.97 19.47 13.80
CA LYS A 85 7.86 18.07 14.27
C LYS A 85 6.40 17.64 14.36
N ASP A 86 5.54 18.47 14.94
CA ASP A 86 4.12 18.14 15.10
C ASP A 86 3.38 18.14 13.77
N THR A 87 3.74 19.06 12.87
CA THR A 87 3.18 19.11 11.52
C THR A 87 3.51 17.83 10.75
N ILE A 88 4.76 17.37 10.79
CA ILE A 88 5.17 16.10 10.17
C ILE A 88 4.42 14.92 10.81
N ARG A 89 4.33 14.86 12.14
CA ARG A 89 3.56 13.81 12.84
C ARG A 89 2.10 13.76 12.41
N LYS A 90 1.43 14.91 12.30
CA LYS A 90 0.03 14.99 11.81
C LYS A 90 -0.10 14.47 10.37
N ILE A 91 0.81 14.89 9.47
CA ILE A 91 0.82 14.45 8.07
C ILE A 91 1.00 12.93 7.99
N GLU A 92 1.92 12.36 8.76
CA GLU A 92 2.18 10.91 8.81
C GLU A 92 0.98 10.14 9.36
N LEU A 93 0.35 10.64 10.42
CA LEU A 93 -0.87 10.04 11.00
C LEU A 93 -2.05 10.02 10.00
N ILE A 94 -2.20 11.06 9.18
CA ILE A 94 -3.26 11.11 8.17
C ILE A 94 -2.98 10.14 7.03
N LYS A 95 -1.73 9.99 6.63
CA LYS A 95 -1.35 8.97 5.64
C LYS A 95 -1.63 7.57 6.16
N SER A 96 -1.22 7.25 7.39
CA SER A 96 -1.49 5.94 7.98
C SER A 96 -2.98 5.64 8.08
N ARG A 97 -3.81 6.63 8.45
CA ARG A 97 -5.28 6.49 8.44
C ARG A 97 -5.86 6.29 7.05
N LYS A 98 -5.40 7.02 6.04
CA LYS A 98 -5.85 6.82 4.65
C LYS A 98 -5.44 5.46 4.09
N ASP A 99 -4.29 4.95 4.50
CA ASP A 99 -3.83 3.63 4.12
C ASP A 99 -4.62 2.53 4.85
N GLN A 100 -5.02 2.74 6.11
CA GLN A 100 -5.96 1.87 6.84
C GLN A 100 -7.35 1.81 6.19
N VAL A 101 -7.96 2.96 5.86
CA VAL A 101 -9.27 2.99 5.17
C VAL A 101 -9.22 2.32 3.79
N LYS A 102 -8.07 2.40 3.10
CA LYS A 102 -7.86 1.63 1.88
C LYS A 102 -7.77 0.13 2.14
N GLN A 103 -7.12 -0.29 3.23
CA GLN A 103 -7.03 -1.70 3.61
C GLN A 103 -8.41 -2.29 3.95
N GLU A 104 -9.20 -1.60 4.77
CA GLU A 104 -10.58 -2.01 5.13
C GLU A 104 -11.45 -2.23 3.88
N LYS A 105 -11.28 -1.38 2.85
CA LYS A 105 -12.01 -1.52 1.58
C LYS A 105 -11.74 -2.84 0.84
N TYR A 106 -10.59 -3.48 1.06
CA TYR A 106 -10.24 -4.74 0.41
C TYR A 106 -10.53 -5.97 1.29
N GLU A 107 -10.70 -5.82 2.60
CA GLU A 107 -10.80 -6.95 3.55
C GLU A 107 -11.95 -7.91 3.21
N GLU A 108 -13.11 -7.39 2.82
CA GLU A 108 -14.26 -8.21 2.43
C GLU A 108 -13.95 -9.03 1.16
N HIS A 109 -13.38 -8.38 0.14
CA HIS A 109 -13.01 -9.04 -1.12
C HIS A 109 -11.91 -10.08 -0.92
N ILE A 110 -10.93 -9.82 -0.04
CA ILE A 110 -9.86 -10.77 0.29
C ILE A 110 -10.42 -11.98 1.02
N SER A 111 -11.28 -11.76 2.01
CA SER A 111 -11.91 -12.84 2.78
C SER A 111 -12.74 -13.74 1.86
N ARG A 112 -13.53 -13.13 0.95
CA ARG A 112 -14.26 -13.86 -0.09
C ARG A 112 -13.32 -14.63 -1.03
N ALA A 113 -12.24 -14.00 -1.48
CA ALA A 113 -11.26 -14.65 -2.36
C ALA A 113 -10.57 -15.85 -1.71
N MET A 114 -10.16 -15.74 -0.44
CA MET A 114 -9.56 -16.85 0.32
C MET A 114 -10.53 -18.01 0.48
N LEU A 115 -11.81 -17.73 0.74
CA LEU A 115 -12.85 -18.76 0.83
C LEU A 115 -13.05 -19.47 -0.52
N LEU A 116 -13.13 -18.71 -1.61
CA LEU A 116 -13.25 -19.26 -2.97
C LEU A 116 -12.07 -20.17 -3.31
N ALA A 117 -10.84 -19.70 -3.08
CA ALA A 117 -9.64 -20.49 -3.37
C ALA A 117 -9.59 -21.79 -2.54
N ARG A 118 -9.98 -21.74 -1.26
CA ARG A 118 -10.06 -22.94 -0.41
C ARG A 118 -11.10 -23.93 -0.94
N ARG A 119 -12.28 -23.47 -1.33
CA ARG A 119 -13.34 -24.33 -1.89
C ARG A 119 -12.94 -24.95 -3.22
N ILE A 120 -12.34 -24.16 -4.12
CA ILE A 120 -11.78 -24.65 -5.39
C ILE A 120 -10.75 -25.75 -5.14
N LYS A 121 -9.81 -25.50 -4.23
CA LYS A 121 -8.78 -26.49 -3.87
C LYS A 121 -9.40 -27.79 -3.35
N SER A 122 -10.39 -27.70 -2.46
CA SER A 122 -11.10 -28.85 -1.92
C SER A 122 -11.85 -29.64 -3.01
N LEU A 123 -12.51 -28.97 -3.95
CA LEU A 123 -13.18 -29.64 -5.07
C LEU A 123 -12.18 -30.35 -5.99
N ARG A 124 -11.01 -29.74 -6.26
CA ARG A 124 -9.94 -30.38 -7.03
C ARG A 124 -9.40 -31.63 -6.38
N GLU A 125 -9.12 -31.56 -5.08
CA GLU A 125 -8.67 -32.71 -4.31
C GLU A 125 -9.73 -33.81 -4.31
N GLY A 126 -11.01 -33.45 -4.16
CA GLY A 126 -12.12 -34.39 -4.24
C GLY A 126 -12.26 -35.03 -5.63
N LEU A 127 -12.09 -34.29 -6.72
CA LEU A 127 -12.08 -34.84 -8.09
C LEU A 127 -10.96 -35.86 -8.27
N VAL A 128 -9.75 -35.56 -7.78
CA VAL A 128 -8.62 -36.51 -7.85
C VAL A 128 -8.90 -37.77 -7.02
N ILE A 129 -9.53 -37.64 -5.86
CA ILE A 129 -9.93 -38.79 -5.04
C ILE A 129 -10.99 -39.63 -5.78
N LEU A 130 -12.00 -38.97 -6.35
CA LEU A 130 -13.06 -39.63 -7.13
C LEU A 130 -12.47 -40.43 -8.30
N ASP A 131 -11.58 -39.81 -9.09
CA ASP A 131 -10.89 -40.47 -10.20
C ASP A 131 -10.11 -41.71 -9.74
N ARG A 132 -9.40 -41.61 -8.61
CA ARG A 132 -8.65 -42.76 -8.04
C ARG A 132 -9.56 -43.90 -7.61
N ARG A 133 -10.70 -43.59 -6.98
CA ARG A 133 -11.66 -44.60 -6.52
C ARG A 133 -12.33 -45.31 -7.70
N PHE A 134 -12.67 -44.56 -8.75
CA PHE A 134 -13.19 -45.13 -9.99
C PHE A 134 -12.19 -46.07 -10.66
N LEU A 135 -10.91 -45.65 -10.79
CA LEU A 135 -9.86 -46.50 -11.37
C LEU A 135 -9.61 -47.79 -10.58
N ARG A 136 -9.92 -47.81 -9.27
CA ARG A 136 -9.83 -49.01 -8.41
C ARG A 136 -11.08 -49.88 -8.46
N GLY A 137 -12.12 -49.48 -9.20
CA GLY A 137 -13.40 -50.17 -9.23
C GLY A 137 -14.22 -50.02 -7.94
N GLU A 138 -13.90 -49.06 -7.08
CA GLU A 138 -14.64 -48.80 -5.83
C GLU A 138 -15.94 -48.02 -6.06
N VAL A 139 -16.13 -47.47 -7.26
CA VAL A 139 -17.29 -46.66 -7.67
C VAL A 139 -17.68 -47.10 -9.08
N ASP A 140 -18.97 -47.29 -9.32
CA ASP A 140 -19.49 -47.61 -10.65
C ASP A 140 -19.46 -46.39 -11.59
N GLU A 141 -19.59 -46.66 -12.90
CA GLU A 141 -19.48 -45.63 -13.93
C GLU A 141 -20.60 -44.58 -13.87
N GLU A 142 -21.83 -44.97 -13.50
CA GLU A 142 -22.97 -44.06 -13.45
C GLU A 142 -22.81 -43.06 -12.30
N ILE A 143 -22.49 -43.55 -11.09
CA ILE A 143 -22.21 -42.71 -9.92
C ILE A 143 -20.99 -41.84 -10.19
N PHE A 144 -19.92 -42.39 -10.78
CA PHE A 144 -18.73 -41.62 -11.12
C PHE A 144 -19.05 -40.43 -12.03
N LYS A 145 -19.81 -40.66 -13.12
CA LYS A 145 -20.21 -39.61 -14.06
C LYS A 145 -21.05 -38.54 -13.37
N ALA A 146 -22.07 -38.95 -12.62
CA ALA A 146 -22.98 -38.01 -11.95
C ALA A 146 -22.26 -37.12 -10.92
N VAL A 147 -21.43 -37.73 -10.05
CA VAL A 147 -20.68 -36.97 -9.03
C VAL A 147 -19.64 -36.07 -9.68
N ARG A 148 -18.93 -36.56 -10.70
CA ARG A 148 -17.92 -35.77 -11.41
C ARG A 148 -18.55 -34.56 -12.10
N GLU A 149 -19.69 -34.74 -12.75
CA GLU A 149 -20.41 -33.64 -13.38
C GLU A 149 -20.85 -32.58 -12.36
N ASP A 150 -21.45 -32.98 -11.24
CA ASP A 150 -21.85 -32.05 -10.18
C ASP A 150 -20.66 -31.27 -9.62
N MET A 151 -19.55 -31.95 -9.31
CA MET A 151 -18.33 -31.30 -8.82
C MET A 151 -17.74 -30.30 -9.82
N LEU A 152 -17.77 -30.63 -11.12
CA LEU A 152 -17.34 -29.72 -12.19
C LEU A 152 -18.28 -28.51 -12.33
N GLN A 153 -19.59 -28.69 -12.19
CA GLN A 153 -20.54 -27.58 -12.16
C GLN A 153 -20.34 -26.67 -10.94
N GLN A 154 -20.06 -27.23 -9.76
CA GLN A 154 -19.71 -26.44 -8.59
C GLN A 154 -18.42 -25.66 -8.81
N LEU A 155 -17.38 -26.29 -9.37
CA LEU A 155 -16.13 -25.63 -9.72
C LEU A 155 -16.39 -24.45 -10.68
N LEU A 156 -17.20 -24.67 -11.72
CA LEU A 156 -17.60 -23.65 -12.69
C LEU A 156 -18.21 -22.41 -11.99
N ARG A 157 -19.15 -22.62 -11.07
CA ARG A 157 -19.79 -21.54 -10.31
C ARG A 157 -18.79 -20.73 -9.49
N LEU A 158 -17.89 -21.42 -8.77
CA LEU A 158 -16.86 -20.74 -7.97
C LEU A 158 -15.89 -19.93 -8.83
N VAL A 159 -15.56 -20.40 -10.03
CA VAL A 159 -14.68 -19.68 -10.97
C VAL A 159 -15.37 -18.44 -11.53
N LEU A 160 -16.67 -18.51 -11.82
CA LEU A 160 -17.45 -17.34 -12.22
C LEU A 160 -17.48 -16.29 -11.09
N ASP A 161 -17.73 -16.70 -9.85
CA ASP A 161 -17.70 -15.81 -8.68
C ASP A 161 -16.32 -15.18 -8.47
N SER A 162 -15.26 -15.89 -8.85
CA SER A 162 -13.88 -15.42 -8.71
C SER A 162 -13.57 -14.20 -9.59
N ARG A 163 -14.29 -14.03 -10.71
CA ARG A 163 -14.10 -12.89 -11.65
C ARG A 163 -14.30 -11.54 -10.96
N GLU A 164 -15.19 -11.47 -9.98
CA GLU A 164 -15.47 -10.23 -9.26
C GLU A 164 -14.33 -9.85 -8.31
N VAL A 165 -13.67 -10.83 -7.68
CA VAL A 165 -12.71 -10.58 -6.60
C VAL A 165 -11.26 -10.52 -7.08
N VAL A 166 -10.92 -11.20 -8.17
CA VAL A 166 -9.53 -11.28 -8.69
C VAL A 166 -8.92 -9.91 -8.98
N PRO A 167 -9.60 -8.92 -9.59
CA PRO A 167 -9.04 -7.59 -9.81
C PRO A 167 -8.72 -6.83 -8.52
N TYR A 168 -9.51 -7.05 -7.45
CA TYR A 168 -9.26 -6.45 -6.13
C TYR A 168 -8.08 -7.13 -5.44
N LEU A 169 -8.01 -8.45 -5.53
CA LEU A 169 -6.91 -9.24 -5.00
C LEU A 169 -5.58 -8.88 -5.67
N GLU A 170 -5.56 -8.66 -6.98
CA GLU A 170 -4.36 -8.23 -7.71
C GLU A 170 -3.84 -6.87 -7.21
N LYS A 171 -4.76 -5.89 -7.05
CA LYS A 171 -4.41 -4.56 -6.55
C LYS A 171 -3.91 -4.61 -5.11
N TYR A 172 -4.57 -5.41 -4.28
CA TYR A 172 -4.19 -5.57 -2.87
C TYR A 172 -2.85 -6.29 -2.72
N LEU A 173 -2.61 -7.34 -3.51
CA LEU A 173 -1.32 -8.04 -3.54
C LEU A 173 -0.18 -7.08 -3.89
N LYS A 174 -0.32 -6.27 -4.95
CA LYS A 174 0.68 -5.25 -5.32
C LYS A 174 0.94 -4.27 -4.18
N LEU A 175 -0.11 -3.77 -3.54
CA LEU A 175 0.03 -2.86 -2.40
C LEU A 175 0.81 -3.50 -1.24
N ARG A 176 0.48 -4.75 -0.90
CA ARG A 176 1.11 -5.48 0.20
C ARG A 176 2.57 -5.86 -0.13
N GLU A 177 2.87 -6.21 -1.37
CA GLU A 177 4.25 -6.42 -1.85
C GLU A 177 5.09 -5.14 -1.75
N GLU A 178 4.57 -3.99 -2.22
CA GLU A 178 5.27 -2.70 -2.10
C GLU A 178 5.52 -2.29 -0.64
N MET A 179 4.56 -2.58 0.26
CA MET A 179 4.72 -2.35 1.69
C MET A 179 5.80 -3.25 2.29
N LEU A 180 5.76 -4.54 1.96
CA LEU A 180 6.73 -5.53 2.42
C LEU A 180 8.14 -5.16 1.94
N ASP A 181 8.32 -4.76 0.69
CA ASP A 181 9.60 -4.32 0.14
C ASP A 181 10.17 -3.11 0.91
N LYS A 182 9.33 -2.13 1.23
CA LYS A 182 9.75 -0.97 2.05
C LYS A 182 10.18 -1.42 3.44
N MET A 183 9.48 -2.37 4.05
CA MET A 183 9.81 -2.90 5.37
C MET A 183 11.10 -3.72 5.36
N ILE A 184 11.33 -4.55 4.34
CA ILE A 184 12.57 -5.31 4.14
C ILE A 184 13.75 -4.35 3.99
N ARG A 185 13.66 -3.35 3.10
CA ARG A 185 14.73 -2.33 2.95
C ARG A 185 15.00 -1.58 4.25
N ARG A 186 13.96 -1.29 5.03
CA ARG A 186 14.12 -0.67 6.35
C ARG A 186 14.85 -1.59 7.31
N LEU A 187 14.53 -2.87 7.31
CA LEU A 187 15.19 -3.88 8.14
C LEU A 187 16.66 -4.05 7.74
N GLU A 188 16.97 -4.13 6.45
CA GLU A 188 18.35 -4.19 5.94
C GLU A 188 19.17 -2.97 6.38
N ASN A 189 18.59 -1.77 6.26
CA ASN A 189 19.23 -0.53 6.73
C ASN A 189 19.48 -0.52 8.24
N ILE A 190 18.61 -1.16 9.03
CA ILE A 190 18.81 -1.34 10.47
C ILE A 190 19.94 -2.34 10.71
N ASN A 191 19.94 -3.47 10.00
CA ASN A 191 20.95 -4.52 10.14
C ASN A 191 22.36 -4.02 9.83
N VAL A 192 22.51 -3.22 8.77
CA VAL A 192 23.79 -2.58 8.39
C VAL A 192 24.26 -1.57 9.44
N LYS A 193 23.34 -0.84 10.09
CA LYS A 193 23.70 0.19 11.08
C LYS A 193 24.06 -0.35 12.46
N PHE A 194 23.57 -1.55 12.80
CA PHE A 194 23.70 -2.15 14.13
C PHE A 194 24.43 -3.49 14.10
N SER A 195 25.25 -3.75 13.07
CA SER A 195 26.06 -4.97 12.98
C SER A 195 27.04 -5.03 14.16
N GLY A 196 26.82 -5.94 15.11
CA GLY A 196 27.70 -6.19 16.26
C GLY A 196 27.19 -5.73 17.64
N ALA A 197 26.02 -5.10 17.73
CA ALA A 197 25.41 -4.74 19.02
C ALA A 197 24.27 -5.71 19.40
N LYS A 198 24.08 -5.97 20.71
CA LYS A 198 22.91 -6.71 21.22
C LYS A 198 21.63 -6.09 20.65
N LEU A 199 20.82 -6.93 20.02
CA LEU A 199 19.56 -6.55 19.40
C LEU A 199 18.63 -5.97 20.47
N GLY A 200 18.20 -4.72 20.32
CA GLY A 200 17.16 -4.13 21.17
C GLY A 200 15.79 -4.73 20.86
N GLU A 201 14.90 -4.80 21.87
CA GLU A 201 13.54 -5.37 21.75
C GLU A 201 12.74 -4.80 20.57
N ASP A 202 12.87 -3.50 20.29
CA ASP A 202 12.18 -2.84 19.17
C ASP A 202 12.58 -3.40 17.79
N ARG A 203 13.83 -3.87 17.65
CA ARG A 203 14.30 -4.49 16.41
C ARG A 203 13.73 -5.89 16.25
N VAL A 204 13.71 -6.69 17.32
CA VAL A 204 13.13 -8.04 17.32
C VAL A 204 11.65 -7.97 16.95
N ARG A 205 10.89 -7.07 17.58
CA ARG A 205 9.47 -6.85 17.25
C ARG A 205 9.26 -6.43 15.79
N PHE A 206 10.15 -5.63 15.23
CA PHE A 206 10.08 -5.24 13.82
C PHE A 206 10.42 -6.39 12.87
N GLU A 207 11.38 -7.24 13.22
CA GLU A 207 11.72 -8.47 12.48
C GLU A 207 10.52 -9.44 12.45
N ASP A 208 9.87 -9.66 13.59
CA ASP A 208 8.66 -10.48 13.69
C ASP A 208 7.51 -9.92 12.84
N TYR A 209 7.32 -8.60 12.88
CA TYR A 209 6.30 -7.95 12.06
C TYR A 209 6.58 -8.09 10.55
N VAL A 210 7.84 -8.01 10.12
CA VAL A 210 8.24 -8.30 8.73
C VAL A 210 7.94 -9.75 8.38
N LYS A 211 8.18 -10.70 9.28
CA LYS A 211 7.90 -12.12 9.06
C LYS A 211 6.40 -12.38 8.87
N LEU A 212 5.56 -11.83 9.74
CA LEU A 212 4.10 -11.92 9.61
C LEU A 212 3.61 -11.33 8.28
N MET A 213 4.15 -10.17 7.88
CA MET A 213 3.81 -9.55 6.60
C MET A 213 4.23 -10.42 5.40
N LYS A 214 5.36 -11.14 5.47
CA LYS A 214 5.77 -12.10 4.44
C LYS A 214 4.78 -13.26 4.31
N GLU A 215 4.32 -13.78 5.44
CA GLU A 215 3.33 -14.86 5.48
C GLU A 215 1.98 -14.39 4.91
N GLU A 216 1.54 -13.18 5.26
CA GLU A 216 0.32 -12.56 4.71
C GLU A 216 0.41 -12.42 3.18
N VAL A 217 1.50 -11.82 2.67
CA VAL A 217 1.72 -11.65 1.22
C VAL A 217 1.74 -13.00 0.50
N ARG A 218 2.39 -14.01 1.09
CA ARG A 218 2.42 -15.37 0.53
C ARG A 218 1.00 -15.94 0.40
N ALA A 219 0.20 -15.88 1.46
CA ALA A 219 -1.17 -16.42 1.46
C ALA A 219 -2.06 -15.71 0.41
N ILE A 220 -1.92 -14.40 0.27
CA ILE A 220 -2.64 -13.62 -0.76
C ILE A 220 -2.19 -14.05 -2.16
N ARG A 221 -0.89 -14.22 -2.39
CA ARG A 221 -0.34 -14.64 -3.67
C ARG A 221 -0.82 -16.05 -4.06
N GLU A 222 -0.75 -17.01 -3.15
CA GLU A 222 -1.27 -18.37 -3.38
C GLU A 222 -2.77 -18.35 -3.72
N THR A 223 -3.56 -17.56 -2.99
CA THR A 223 -4.98 -17.35 -3.28
C THR A 223 -5.16 -16.80 -4.70
N PHE A 224 -4.40 -15.78 -5.07
CA PHE A 224 -4.48 -15.17 -6.40
C PHE A 224 -4.13 -16.14 -7.52
N GLU A 225 -3.08 -16.95 -7.34
CA GLU A 225 -2.65 -17.95 -8.32
C GLU A 225 -3.70 -19.03 -8.53
N ILE A 226 -4.32 -19.55 -7.46
CA ILE A 226 -5.40 -20.54 -7.55
C ILE A 226 -6.56 -19.98 -8.38
N LEU A 227 -7.06 -18.80 -8.02
CA LEU A 227 -8.22 -18.20 -8.69
C LEU A 227 -7.91 -17.88 -10.16
N ARG A 228 -6.73 -17.32 -10.43
CA ARG A 228 -6.32 -16.96 -11.79
C ARG A 228 -6.14 -18.19 -12.68
N PHE A 229 -5.54 -19.27 -12.16
CA PHE A 229 -5.34 -20.49 -12.93
C PHE A 229 -6.68 -21.07 -13.41
N GLU A 230 -7.67 -21.17 -12.53
CA GLU A 230 -8.98 -21.70 -12.93
C GLU A 230 -9.68 -20.84 -13.96
N MET A 231 -9.59 -19.52 -13.84
CA MET A 231 -10.18 -18.61 -14.82
C MET A 231 -9.59 -18.84 -16.22
N VAL A 232 -8.26 -19.01 -16.32
CA VAL A 232 -7.58 -19.31 -17.58
C VAL A 232 -8.01 -20.67 -18.13
N MET A 233 -8.14 -21.69 -17.27
CA MET A 233 -8.60 -23.01 -17.69
C MET A 233 -10.03 -22.98 -18.23
N LEU A 234 -10.92 -22.23 -17.58
CA LEU A 234 -12.31 -22.04 -18.01
C LEU A 234 -12.40 -21.33 -19.37
N GLU A 235 -11.66 -20.24 -19.55
CA GLU A 235 -11.62 -19.51 -20.82
C GLU A 235 -11.07 -20.37 -21.97
N SER A 236 -10.11 -21.25 -21.67
CA SER A 236 -9.54 -22.18 -22.65
C SER A 236 -10.53 -23.26 -23.07
N SER A 237 -11.39 -23.71 -22.14
CA SER A 237 -12.43 -24.71 -22.41
C SER A 237 -13.63 -24.13 -23.17
N MET A 238 -13.95 -22.85 -22.99
CA MET A 238 -15.06 -22.19 -23.70
C MET A 238 -14.75 -21.79 -25.15
N ARG A 239 -13.47 -21.83 -25.56
CA ARG A 239 -13.04 -21.50 -26.94
C ARG A 239 -12.94 -22.72 -27.86
N LYS A 240 -13.18 -23.93 -27.33
CA LYS A 240 -13.24 -25.20 -28.07
C LYS A 240 -14.68 -25.58 -28.30
#